data_AF-A0AAJ2Q866-F1
#
_entry.id   AF-A0AAJ2Q866-F1
#
_cell.length_a   1.000
_cell.length_b   1.000
_cell.length_c   1.000
_cell.angle_alpha   90.00
_cell.angle_beta   90.00
_cell.angle_gamma   90.00
#
_symmetry.space_group_name_H-M   'P 1'
#
loop_
_entity.id
_entity.type
_entity.pdbx_description
1 polymer ?
#
loop_
_entity_poly.entity_id
_entity_poly.type
_entity_poly.pdbx_seq_one_letter_code
_entity_poly.pdbx_strand_id
1 'polypeptide(L)' 'MARFVEGEEAHDRMDRLARKYLGSERFEWTMPVERRVAVIVRPTKVRHIVGVERFRPGGPVPAAS' A
#
# COMPACT_ATOMS: atom_id res chain seq x y z
N MET A 1 1.97 10.15 12.17
CA MET A 1 0.91 11.06 11.65
C MET A 1 0.47 10.53 10.29
N ALA A 2 -0.82 10.58 9.99
CA ALA A 2 -1.37 10.17 8.70
C ALA A 2 -1.73 11.41 7.85
N ARG A 3 -1.49 11.34 6.54
CA ARG A 3 -1.95 12.31 5.55
C ARG A 3 -2.88 11.61 4.57
N PHE A 4 -4.04 12.23 4.33
CA PHE A 4 -4.98 11.80 3.31
C PHE A 4 -4.68 12.48 1.98
N VAL A 5 -4.82 11.72 0.90
CA VAL A 5 -4.71 12.18 -0.48
C VAL A 5 -5.97 11.73 -1.21
N GLU A 6 -6.62 12.65 -1.90
CA GLU A 6 -7.89 12.47 -2.61
C GLU A 6 -7.76 12.93 -4.06
N GLY A 7 -8.83 12.78 -4.84
CA GLY A 7 -8.87 13.25 -6.22
C GLY A 7 -7.97 12.44 -7.15
N GLU A 8 -7.51 13.05 -8.23
CA GLU A 8 -6.73 12.37 -9.27
C GLU A 8 -5.41 11.78 -8.73
N GLU A 9 -4.74 12.47 -7.81
CA GLU A 9 -3.52 11.93 -7.16
C GLU A 9 -3.79 10.59 -6.42
N ALA A 10 -4.98 10.42 -5.85
CA ALA A 10 -5.35 9.14 -5.23
C ALA A 10 -5.56 8.02 -6.25
N HIS A 11 -6.03 8.35 -7.46
CA HIS A 11 -6.20 7.40 -8.55
C HIS A 11 -4.85 6.92 -9.06
N ASP A 12 -3.92 7.84 -9.34
CA ASP A 12 -2.57 7.54 -9.80
C ASP A 12 -1.80 6.69 -8.79
N ARG A 13 -1.92 7.01 -7.50
CA ARG A 13 -1.30 6.22 -6.43
C ARG A 13 -1.85 4.80 -6.39
N MET A 14 -3.15 4.62 -6.61
CA MET A 14 -3.78 3.30 -6.64
C MET A 14 -3.30 2.48 -7.84
N ASP A 15 -3.18 3.10 -9.02
CA ASP A 15 -2.66 2.43 -10.22
C ASP A 15 -1.18 2.04 -10.05
N ARG A 16 -0.38 2.89 -9.41
CA ARG A 16 1.01 2.55 -9.04
C ARG A 16 1.08 1.34 -8.10
N LEU A 17 0.15 1.24 -7.13
CA LEU A 17 0.08 0.10 -6.23
C LEU A 17 -0.38 -1.16 -6.96
N ALA A 18 -1.37 -1.06 -7.86
CA ALA A 18 -1.82 -2.17 -8.68
C ALA A 18 -0.67 -2.73 -9.53
N ARG A 19 0.12 -1.85 -10.17
CA ARG A 19 1.29 -2.28 -10.94
C ARG A 19 2.32 -3.00 -10.08
N LYS A 20 2.58 -2.48 -8.88
CA LYS A 20 3.59 -3.03 -7.97
C LYS A 20 3.18 -4.39 -7.39
N TYR A 21 1.93 -4.55 -7.00
CA TYR A 21 1.50 -5.69 -6.19
C TYR A 21 0.63 -6.70 -6.94
N LEU A 22 -0.01 -6.29 -8.03
CA LEU A 22 -0.95 -7.12 -8.80
C LEU A 22 -0.47 -7.37 -10.23
N GLY A 23 0.53 -6.63 -10.72
CA GLY A 23 1.01 -6.72 -12.10
C GLY A 23 0.08 -6.06 -13.13
N SER A 24 -1.01 -5.44 -12.70
CA SER A 24 -1.97 -4.73 -13.55
C SER A 24 -1.56 -3.28 -13.77
N GLU A 25 -1.75 -2.74 -14.98
CA GLU A 25 -1.36 -1.35 -15.28
C GLU A 25 -2.23 -0.30 -14.57
N ARG A 26 -3.51 -0.64 -14.34
CA ARG A 26 -4.50 0.18 -13.64
C ARG A 26 -5.30 -0.68 -12.66
N PHE A 27 -5.83 -0.05 -11.62
CA PHE A 27 -6.78 -0.71 -10.73
C PHE A 27 -8.19 -0.64 -11.32
N GLU A 28 -8.77 -1.80 -11.63
CA GLU A 28 -9.94 -1.90 -12.52
C GLU A 28 -11.28 -1.61 -11.83
N TRP A 29 -11.34 -1.66 -10.49
CA TRP A 29 -12.60 -1.52 -9.76
C TRP A 29 -12.74 -0.14 -9.13
N THR A 30 -13.70 0.62 -9.65
CA THR A 30 -14.29 1.79 -8.97
C THR A 30 -15.75 1.87 -9.37
N MET A 31 -16.68 1.77 -8.42
CA MET A 31 -18.08 2.05 -8.67
C MET A 31 -18.29 3.57 -8.84
N PRO A 32 -19.31 4.04 -9.58
CA PRO A 32 -19.52 5.47 -9.82
C PRO A 32 -19.65 6.34 -8.55
N VAL A 33 -20.08 5.73 -7.43
CA VAL A 33 -20.25 6.40 -6.14
C VAL A 33 -19.05 6.26 -5.22
N GLU A 34 -18.05 5.46 -5.59
CA GLU A 34 -16.86 5.23 -4.77
C GLU A 34 -15.83 6.34 -4.97
N ARG A 35 -15.17 6.73 -3.88
CA ARG A 35 -14.06 7.69 -3.89
C ARG A 35 -12.78 7.00 -3.50
N ARG A 36 -11.73 7.14 -4.32
CA ARG A 36 -10.38 6.70 -3.96
C ARG A 36 -9.74 7.67 -2.98
N VAL A 37 -9.17 7.12 -1.91
CA VAL A 37 -8.40 7.86 -0.90
C VAL A 37 -7.13 7.08 -0.61
N ALA A 38 -5.98 7.74 -0.70
CA ALA A 38 -4.71 7.17 -0.28
C ALA A 38 -4.30 7.74 1.08
N VAL A 39 -3.85 6.88 1.98
CA VAL A 39 -3.39 7.26 3.32
C VAL A 39 -1.88 7.05 3.41
N ILE A 40 -1.13 8.15 3.54
CA ILE A 40 0.30 8.10 3.78
C ILE A 40 0.54 8.14 5.29
N VAL A 41 1.06 7.05 5.83
CA VAL A 41 1.35 6.94 7.26
C VAL A 41 2.84 7.18 7.50
N ARG A 42 3.17 8.24 8.26
CA ARG A 42 4.50 8.39 8.85
C ARG A 42 4.54 7.65 10.19
N PRO A 43 5.31 6.55 10.30
CA PRO A 43 5.47 5.85 11.56
C PRO A 43 6.18 6.76 12.57
N THR A 44 5.72 6.74 13.82
CA THR A 44 6.36 7.46 14.94
C THR A 44 7.32 6.57 15.71
N LYS A 45 7.12 5.25 15.64
CA LYS A 45 7.99 4.23 16.24
C LYS A 45 7.91 2.97 15.39
N VAL A 46 9.06 2.35 15.13
CA VAL A 46 9.18 1.06 14.45
C VAL A 46 9.86 0.10 15.42
N ARG A 47 9.32 -1.12 15.55
CA ARG A 47 9.91 -2.18 16.37
C ARG A 47 10.01 -3.44 15.54
N HIS A 48 11.16 -4.08 15.60
CA HIS A 48 11.32 -5.44 15.11
C HIS A 48 10.88 -6.40 16.23
N ILE A 49 9.80 -7.14 16.01
CA ILE A 49 9.25 -8.10 16.98
C ILE A 49 9.41 -9.51 16.40
N VAL A 50 10.14 -10.36 17.10
CA VAL A 50 10.28 -11.78 16.76
C VAL A 50 9.03 -12.52 17.26
N GLY A 51 8.43 -13.38 16.43
CA GLY A 51 7.23 -14.17 16.78
C GLY A 51 5.94 -13.74 16.07
N VAL A 52 6.00 -12.76 15.16
CA VAL A 52 4.91 -12.54 14.19
C VAL A 52 4.90 -13.67 13.15
N GLU A 53 3.72 -14.01 12.65
CA GLU A 53 3.58 -15.00 11.57
C GLU A 53 4.54 -14.65 10.43
N ARG A 54 5.30 -15.64 9.96
CA ARG A 54 6.26 -15.42 8.87
C ARG A 54 5.50 -14.93 7.64
N PHE A 55 6.11 -14.03 6.88
CA PHE A 55 5.58 -13.67 5.57
C PHE A 55 5.38 -14.95 4.74
N ARG A 56 4.27 -14.99 4.00
CA ARG A 56 3.98 -16.08 3.07
C ARG A 56 5.14 -16.23 2.08
N PRO A 57 5.36 -17.43 1.52
CA PRO A 57 6.31 -17.61 0.42
C PRO A 57 6.09 -16.55 -0.68
N GLY A 58 7.14 -15.82 -1.05
CA GLY A 58 7.07 -14.67 -1.98
C GLY A 58 6.83 -13.30 -1.33
N GLY A 59 6.68 -13.23 -0.01
CA GLY A 59 6.57 -11.97 0.74
C GLY A 59 7.91 -11.27 0.98
N PRO A 60 7.89 -10.08 1.60
CA PRO A 60 9.10 -9.30 1.90
C PRO A 60 10.08 -10.09 2.77
N VAL A 61 11.36 -10.12 2.39
CA VAL A 61 12.42 -10.68 3.24
C VAL A 61 13.00 -9.58 4.16
N PRO A 62 13.41 -9.91 5.39
CA PRO A 62 14.14 -8.98 6.24
C PRO A 62 15.38 -8.45 5.51
N ALA A 63 15.66 -7.15 5.65
CA ALA A 63 16.92 -6.59 5.18
C ALA A 63 18.09 -7.24 5.94
N ALA A 64 19.16 -7.61 5.22
CA ALA A 64 20.38 -8.11 5.85
C ALA A 64 20.96 -7.01 6.77
N SER A 65 21.39 -7.41 7.98
CA SER A 65 22.01 -6.53 8.97
C SER A 65 23.44 -6.16 8.59
#